data_AF-A0A084B625-F1
#
_entry.id   AF-A0A084B625-F1
#
_cell.length_a   1.000
_cell.length_b   1.000
_cell.length_c   1.000
_cell.angle_alpha   90.00
_cell.angle_beta   90.00
_cell.angle_gamma   90.00
#
_symmetry.space_group_name_H-M   'P 1'
#
loop_
_entity.id
_entity.type
_entity.pdbx_description
1 polymer ?
#
loop_
_entity_poly.entity_id
_entity_poly.type
_entity_poly.pdbx_seq_one_letter_code
_entity_poly.pdbx_strand_id
1 'polypeptide(L)'
;MSNHIPDPGAHSEELPYCIWYPEVASEDTYRQLANRYLQMIYQVARGCAVTGYADLYLELKDVLPEMAVAEKARDAGSDAIFRHIMKQAVRYRIFDDYFRIINDNATSPRPAHLNGDTCVSSMLKQMKQTFNKPADPDNPFEIIFDFPGFEEDTTYNITEDYAVAESVPKVTWSSKSLMLDLLSSPLTADLPAGNKDLLILMAAFYGDID
;
A
#
# COMPACT_ATOMS: atom_id res chain seq x y z
N MET A 1 3.66 6.65 -18.23
CA MET A 1 3.80 7.80 -17.32
C MET A 1 4.58 8.88 -18.07
N SER A 2 4.26 10.17 -17.87
CA SER A 2 4.86 11.27 -18.65
C SER A 2 6.30 11.62 -18.26
N ASN A 3 6.82 11.07 -17.15
CA ASN A 3 8.17 11.33 -16.62
C ASN A 3 8.47 12.82 -16.35
N HIS A 4 7.41 13.62 -16.17
CA HIS A 4 7.51 15.04 -15.84
C HIS A 4 7.22 15.26 -14.36
N ILE A 5 8.12 15.97 -13.66
CA ILE A 5 7.95 16.34 -12.25
C ILE A 5 7.34 17.75 -12.20
N PRO A 6 6.07 17.92 -11.80
CA PRO A 6 5.49 19.24 -11.60
C PRO A 6 6.14 19.93 -10.40
N ASP A 7 5.97 21.25 -10.29
CA ASP A 7 6.28 21.96 -9.05
C ASP A 7 5.11 21.72 -8.08
N PRO A 8 5.30 20.94 -7.00
CA PRO A 8 4.28 20.79 -5.98
C PRO A 8 4.10 22.17 -5.33
N GLY A 9 2.87 22.59 -5.10
CA GLY A 9 2.64 23.81 -4.36
C GLY A 9 3.19 23.69 -2.94
N ALA A 10 3.07 24.77 -2.18
CA ALA A 10 3.77 24.91 -0.90
C ALA A 10 3.31 23.95 0.21
N HIS A 11 2.24 23.17 0.00
CA HIS A 11 1.55 22.42 1.04
C HIS A 11 1.77 20.89 0.93
N SER A 12 2.03 20.25 2.07
CA SER A 12 2.23 18.79 2.14
C SER A 12 1.01 17.97 1.71
N GLU A 13 -0.19 18.55 1.78
CA GLU A 13 -1.46 17.92 1.35
C GLU A 13 -1.55 17.77 -0.17
N GLU A 14 -0.72 18.48 -0.93
CA GLU A 14 -0.67 18.40 -2.38
C GLU A 14 0.28 17.30 -2.88
N LEU A 15 1.03 16.66 -1.98
CA LEU A 15 1.96 15.59 -2.34
C LEU A 15 1.22 14.25 -2.45
N PRO A 16 1.30 13.58 -3.61
CA PRO A 16 0.61 12.31 -3.81
C PRO A 16 1.16 11.23 -2.87
N TYR A 17 0.24 10.49 -2.23
CA TYR A 17 0.60 9.34 -1.39
C TYR A 17 1.12 8.15 -2.24
N CYS A 18 0.54 7.96 -3.43
CA CYS A 18 0.91 6.91 -4.38
C CYS A 18 1.42 7.50 -5.71
N ILE A 19 2.67 7.19 -6.09
CA ILE A 19 3.33 7.72 -7.31
C ILE A 19 3.79 6.62 -8.29
N TRP A 20 3.40 5.38 -8.05
CA TRP A 20 3.89 4.19 -8.77
C TRP A 20 2.75 3.37 -9.39
N TYR A 21 1.51 3.82 -9.23
CA TYR A 21 0.31 3.22 -9.80
C TYR A 21 -0.55 4.30 -10.46
N PRO A 22 -1.27 4.02 -11.56
CA PRO A 22 -1.32 2.77 -12.32
C PRO A 22 -0.08 2.49 -13.17
N GLU A 23 0.70 3.54 -13.44
CA GLU A 23 1.93 3.46 -14.21
C GLU A 23 3.11 3.90 -13.35
N VAL A 24 4.27 3.28 -13.58
CA VAL A 24 5.52 3.62 -12.90
C VAL A 24 6.30 4.67 -13.69
N ALA A 25 7.05 5.52 -12.97
CA ALA A 25 7.99 6.45 -13.58
C ALA A 25 9.31 5.76 -13.90
N SER A 26 10.11 6.39 -14.76
CA SER A 26 11.48 5.94 -15.01
C SER A 26 12.37 6.11 -13.76
N GLU A 27 13.43 5.32 -13.67
CA GLU A 27 14.40 5.42 -12.58
C GLU A 27 15.02 6.83 -12.49
N ASP A 28 15.32 7.46 -13.63
CA ASP A 28 15.86 8.81 -13.66
C ASP A 28 14.86 9.85 -13.12
N THR A 29 13.57 9.70 -13.43
CA THR A 29 12.51 10.54 -12.86
C THR A 29 12.43 10.39 -11.35
N TYR A 30 12.48 9.16 -10.84
CA TYR A 30 12.48 8.95 -9.39
C TYR A 30 13.74 9.51 -8.72
N ARG A 31 14.91 9.41 -9.36
CA ARG A 31 16.16 10.04 -8.89
C ARG A 31 16.05 11.56 -8.85
N GLN A 32 15.51 12.18 -9.89
CA GLN A 32 15.25 13.62 -9.92
C GLN A 32 14.26 14.04 -8.82
N LEU A 33 13.21 13.24 -8.59
CA LEU A 33 12.20 13.50 -7.57
C LEU A 33 12.81 13.47 -6.16
N ALA A 34 13.57 12.42 -5.84
CA ALA A 34 14.25 12.29 -4.55
C ALA A 34 15.25 13.43 -4.30
N ASN A 35 15.92 13.91 -5.35
CA ASN A 35 16.86 15.03 -5.24
C ASN A 35 16.17 16.38 -5.06
N ARG A 36 15.00 16.58 -5.67
CA ARG A 36 14.28 17.86 -5.63
C ARG A 36 13.38 18.01 -4.41
N TYR A 37 12.71 16.93 -4.01
CA TYR A 37 11.75 16.92 -2.90
C TYR A 37 12.13 15.83 -1.91
N LEU A 38 13.01 16.17 -0.97
CA LEU A 38 13.51 15.25 0.07
C LEU A 38 12.37 14.67 0.92
N GLN A 39 11.25 15.38 1.07
CA GLN A 39 10.07 14.87 1.78
C GLN A 39 9.33 13.73 1.04
N MET A 40 9.71 13.44 -0.22
CA MET A 40 9.10 12.37 -1.03
C MET A 40 9.96 11.11 -1.13
N ILE A 41 11.06 11.00 -0.38
CA ILE A 41 12.00 9.87 -0.46
C ILE A 41 11.33 8.53 -0.16
N TYR A 42 10.33 8.48 0.73
CA TYR A 42 9.61 7.25 1.05
C TYR A 42 8.69 6.81 -0.09
N GLN A 43 8.04 7.75 -0.78
CA GLN A 43 7.25 7.48 -1.98
C GLN A 43 8.15 6.97 -3.11
N VAL A 44 9.34 7.57 -3.28
CA VAL A 44 10.35 7.08 -4.22
C VAL A 44 10.84 5.68 -3.84
N ALA A 45 11.09 5.41 -2.55
CA ALA A 45 11.47 4.09 -2.06
C ALA A 45 10.41 3.03 -2.38
N ARG A 46 9.12 3.33 -2.19
CA ARG A 46 8.02 2.44 -2.63
C ARG A 46 8.01 2.25 -4.14
N GLY A 47 8.21 3.31 -4.92
CA GLY A 47 8.35 3.22 -6.37
C GLY A 47 9.46 2.26 -6.78
N CYS A 48 10.65 2.39 -6.17
CA CYS A 48 11.78 1.50 -6.41
C CYS A 48 11.47 0.05 -6.04
N ALA A 49 10.76 -0.19 -4.93
CA ALA A 49 10.32 -1.52 -4.55
C ALA A 49 9.39 -2.16 -5.59
N VAL A 50 8.49 -1.38 -6.18
CA VAL A 50 7.56 -1.87 -7.22
C VAL A 50 8.26 -2.09 -8.56
N THR A 51 9.24 -1.27 -8.93
CA THR A 51 9.95 -1.37 -10.22
C THR A 51 11.19 -2.26 -10.19
N GLY A 52 11.74 -2.52 -9.01
CA GLY A 52 13.00 -3.25 -8.85
C GLY A 52 14.25 -2.38 -9.03
N TYR A 53 14.14 -1.05 -8.98
CA TYR A 53 15.28 -0.11 -9.07
C TYR A 53 16.14 -0.14 -7.79
N ALA A 54 16.83 -1.25 -7.58
CA ALA A 54 17.60 -1.51 -6.37
C ALA A 54 18.78 -0.54 -6.19
N ASP A 55 19.45 -0.15 -7.27
CA ASP A 55 20.57 0.79 -7.22
C ASP A 55 20.09 2.16 -6.72
N LEU A 56 19.03 2.71 -7.33
CA LEU A 56 18.39 3.94 -6.85
C LEU A 56 17.91 3.81 -5.40
N TYR A 57 17.28 2.70 -5.01
CA TYR A 57 16.84 2.50 -3.63
C TYR A 57 18.01 2.64 -2.63
N LEU A 58 19.18 2.09 -2.97
CA LEU A 58 20.39 2.18 -2.15
C LEU A 58 21.06 3.57 -2.17
N GLU A 59 20.76 4.40 -3.18
CA GLU A 59 21.20 5.81 -3.23
C GLU A 59 20.38 6.71 -2.29
N LEU A 60 19.15 6.33 -1.95
CA LEU A 60 18.26 7.14 -1.09
C LEU A 60 18.84 7.25 0.32
N LYS A 61 19.02 8.49 0.77
CA LYS A 61 19.48 8.80 2.13
C LYS A 61 18.29 8.87 3.08
N ASP A 62 18.52 8.53 4.34
CA ASP A 62 17.57 8.69 5.44
C ASP A 62 16.24 7.90 5.29
N VAL A 63 16.21 6.90 4.40
CA VAL A 63 15.12 5.92 4.32
C VAL A 63 15.38 4.82 5.34
N LEU A 64 14.50 4.70 6.32
CA LEU A 64 14.56 3.61 7.30
C LEU A 64 14.17 2.27 6.67
N PRO A 65 14.58 1.12 7.25
CA PRO A 65 14.17 -0.22 6.81
C PRO A 65 12.65 -0.42 6.97
N GLU A 66 11.90 -0.02 5.94
CA GLU A 66 10.45 0.17 6.04
C GLU A 66 9.68 -1.06 5.60
N MET A 67 8.68 -1.47 6.39
CA MET A 67 7.97 -2.73 6.19
C MET A 67 7.10 -2.76 4.94
N ALA A 68 6.38 -1.67 4.65
CA ALA A 68 5.56 -1.61 3.46
C ALA A 68 6.40 -1.60 2.16
N VAL A 69 7.56 -0.96 2.15
CA VAL A 69 8.54 -1.06 1.06
C VAL A 69 8.99 -2.50 0.88
N ALA A 70 9.25 -3.24 1.97
CA ALA A 70 9.57 -4.67 1.88
C ALA A 70 8.40 -5.49 1.33
N GLU A 71 7.16 -5.26 1.79
CA GLU A 71 5.99 -5.98 1.29
C GLU A 71 5.73 -5.69 -0.19
N LYS A 72 5.92 -4.45 -0.64
CA LYS A 72 5.89 -4.06 -2.06
C LYS A 72 6.96 -4.77 -2.87
N ALA A 73 8.19 -4.81 -2.36
CA ALA A 73 9.29 -5.47 -3.04
C ALA A 73 9.02 -6.97 -3.19
N ARG A 74 8.49 -7.61 -2.14
CA ARG A 74 8.08 -9.02 -2.17
C ARG A 74 6.97 -9.28 -3.20
N ASP A 75 5.95 -8.43 -3.26
CA ASP A 75 4.85 -8.53 -4.24
C ASP A 75 5.33 -8.35 -5.68
N ALA A 76 6.27 -7.43 -5.91
CA ALA A 76 6.81 -7.13 -7.23
C ALA A 76 7.92 -8.10 -7.68
N GLY A 77 8.44 -8.96 -6.80
CA GLY A 77 9.60 -9.82 -7.08
C GLY A 77 10.95 -9.08 -7.03
N SER A 78 11.00 -7.92 -6.37
CA SER A 78 12.21 -7.10 -6.20
C SER A 78 13.09 -7.64 -5.06
N ASP A 79 13.63 -8.84 -5.25
CA ASP A 79 14.32 -9.62 -4.21
C ASP A 79 15.51 -8.89 -3.57
N ALA A 80 16.22 -8.04 -4.32
CA ALA A 80 17.36 -7.31 -3.82
C ALA A 80 16.96 -6.30 -2.72
N ILE A 81 15.92 -5.51 -2.98
CA ILE A 81 15.37 -4.54 -2.02
C ILE A 81 14.75 -5.27 -0.82
N PHE A 82 13.95 -6.30 -1.09
CA PHE A 82 13.34 -7.10 -0.03
C PHE A 82 14.40 -7.68 0.93
N ARG A 83 15.40 -8.38 0.40
CA ARG A 83 16.48 -8.95 1.21
C ARG A 83 17.31 -7.89 1.92
N HIS A 84 17.52 -6.74 1.31
CA HIS A 84 18.23 -5.63 1.93
C HIS A 84 17.52 -5.15 3.20
N ILE A 85 16.21 -4.91 3.13
CA ILE A 85 15.40 -4.47 4.27
C ILE A 85 15.30 -5.57 5.33
N MET A 86 15.02 -6.81 4.90
CA MET A 86 14.81 -7.94 5.82
C MET A 86 16.07 -8.36 6.59
N LYS A 87 17.27 -8.01 6.10
CA LYS A 87 18.54 -8.26 6.80
C LYS A 87 18.77 -7.27 7.97
N GLN A 88 18.05 -6.17 8.02
CA GLN A 88 18.23 -5.13 9.03
C GLN A 88 17.76 -5.64 10.39
N ALA A 89 18.51 -5.31 11.45
CA ALA A 89 18.23 -5.78 12.80
C ALA A 89 16.90 -5.25 13.34
N VAL A 90 16.55 -4.01 12.97
CA VAL A 90 15.28 -3.36 13.30
C VAL A 90 14.68 -2.83 12.01
N ARG A 91 13.38 -3.04 11.86
CA ARG A 91 12.58 -2.56 10.73
C ARG A 91 11.39 -1.79 11.29
N TYR A 92 10.84 -0.88 10.51
CA TYR A 92 9.92 0.14 11.00
C TYR A 92 8.65 0.20 10.17
N ARG A 93 7.55 0.59 10.83
CA ARG A 93 6.32 1.00 10.17
C ARG A 93 6.33 2.51 10.01
N ILE A 94 6.55 2.98 8.78
CA ILE A 94 6.51 4.41 8.46
C ILE A 94 5.21 4.73 7.74
N PHE A 95 4.81 3.89 6.78
CA PHE A 95 3.55 4.07 6.07
C PHE A 95 2.35 3.54 6.85
N ASP A 96 1.23 4.24 6.68
CA ASP A 96 -0.10 3.81 7.08
C ASP A 96 -1.05 3.95 5.89
N ASP A 97 -1.28 2.83 5.18
CA ASP A 97 -2.09 2.81 3.95
C ASP A 97 -3.58 3.00 4.21
N TYR A 98 -4.05 2.75 5.44
CA TYR A 98 -5.45 2.98 5.80
C TYR A 98 -5.75 4.48 5.85
N PHE A 99 -4.84 5.25 6.46
CA PHE A 99 -5.01 6.69 6.66
C PHE A 99 -4.25 7.57 5.65
N ARG A 100 -3.47 6.96 4.74
CA ARG A 100 -2.56 7.66 3.81
C ARG A 100 -1.54 8.56 4.52
N ILE A 101 -0.96 8.07 5.62
CA ILE A 101 -0.01 8.82 6.44
C ILE A 101 1.40 8.26 6.26
N ILE A 102 2.39 9.16 6.18
CA ILE A 102 3.82 8.83 6.24
C ILE A 102 4.38 9.39 7.54
N ASN A 103 4.78 8.52 8.46
CA ASN A 103 5.28 8.88 9.78
C ASN A 103 6.82 9.05 9.79
N ASP A 104 7.35 9.79 8.82
CA ASP A 104 8.80 9.99 8.61
C ASP A 104 9.45 10.92 9.65
N ASN A 105 8.66 11.82 10.25
CA ASN A 105 9.10 12.78 11.27
C ASN A 105 8.87 12.30 12.71
N ALA A 106 8.50 11.04 12.92
CA ALA A 106 8.28 10.51 14.26
C ALA A 106 9.60 10.53 15.05
N THR A 107 9.63 11.23 16.19
CA THR A 107 10.78 11.25 17.12
C THR A 107 11.17 9.83 17.60
N SER A 108 10.29 8.86 17.44
CA SER A 108 10.53 7.44 17.73
C SER A 108 9.73 6.57 16.75
N PRO A 109 10.32 6.18 15.59
CA PRO A 109 9.66 5.28 14.65
C PRO A 109 9.42 3.92 15.32
N ARG A 110 8.24 3.33 15.10
CA ARG A 110 7.85 2.09 15.77
C ARG A 110 8.46 0.88 15.07
N PRO A 111 9.20 0.01 15.79
CA PRO A 111 9.61 -1.27 15.25
C PRO A 111 8.40 -2.07 14.77
N ALA A 112 8.57 -2.79 13.66
CA ALA A 112 7.51 -3.55 13.04
C ALA A 112 8.05 -4.79 12.31
N HIS A 113 7.13 -5.70 11.99
CA HIS A 113 7.38 -6.92 11.23
C HIS A 113 6.44 -6.98 10.01
N LEU A 114 6.68 -7.93 9.10
CA LEU A 114 5.76 -8.18 7.98
C LEU A 114 4.41 -8.60 8.56
N ASN A 115 3.33 -7.92 8.18
CA ASN A 115 2.02 -8.14 8.79
C ASN A 115 0.85 -8.13 7.79
N GLY A 116 1.14 -7.93 6.49
CA GLY A 116 0.13 -7.92 5.43
C GLY A 116 -0.79 -6.70 5.41
N ASP A 117 -0.46 -5.61 6.12
CA ASP A 117 -1.23 -4.34 6.12
C ASP A 117 -0.75 -3.33 5.08
N THR A 118 0.00 -3.79 4.07
CA THR A 118 0.41 -2.95 2.95
C THR A 118 -0.51 -3.18 1.76
N CYS A 119 -1.00 -2.09 1.19
CA CYS A 119 -1.81 -2.13 0.00
C CYS A 119 -0.97 -2.39 -1.25
N VAL A 120 -0.60 -3.65 -1.52
CA VAL A 120 0.34 -4.05 -2.60
C VAL A 120 -0.22 -3.92 -4.04
N SER A 121 0.66 -3.96 -5.04
CA SER A 121 0.31 -3.71 -6.45
C SER A 121 -0.62 -4.78 -7.01
N SER A 122 -0.40 -6.05 -6.68
CA SER A 122 -1.31 -7.15 -7.06
C SER A 122 -2.71 -6.94 -6.50
N MET A 123 -2.82 -6.41 -5.29
CA MET A 123 -4.07 -6.12 -4.62
C MET A 123 -4.81 -4.96 -5.29
N LEU A 124 -4.14 -3.84 -5.59
CA LEU A 124 -4.75 -2.72 -6.34
C LEU A 124 -5.27 -3.11 -7.72
N LYS A 125 -4.65 -4.12 -8.37
CA LYS A 125 -5.13 -4.63 -9.65
C LYS A 125 -6.43 -5.43 -9.51
N GLN A 126 -6.68 -6.02 -8.35
CA GLN A 126 -7.85 -6.86 -8.08
C GLN A 126 -8.99 -6.09 -7.41
N MET A 127 -8.65 -5.21 -6.47
CA MET A 127 -9.59 -4.31 -5.81
C MET A 127 -9.98 -3.23 -6.81
N LYS A 128 -11.05 -3.50 -7.56
CA LYS A 128 -11.74 -2.55 -8.42
C LYS A 128 -13.24 -2.68 -8.18
N GLN A 129 -13.95 -1.58 -8.32
CA GLN A 129 -15.40 -1.53 -8.25
C GLN A 129 -15.96 -0.75 -9.43
N THR A 130 -17.21 -1.05 -9.81
CA THR A 130 -17.94 -0.26 -10.80
C THR A 130 -18.64 0.91 -10.13
N PHE A 131 -18.72 2.04 -10.82
CA PHE A 131 -19.62 3.12 -10.43
C PHE A 131 -21.07 2.75 -10.80
N ASN A 132 -21.91 2.67 -9.78
CA ASN A 132 -23.36 2.47 -9.87
C ASN A 132 -24.08 3.83 -9.91
N LYS A 133 -25.38 3.81 -10.22
CA LYS A 133 -26.21 5.03 -10.17
C LYS A 133 -26.21 5.58 -8.73
N PRO A 134 -25.78 6.84 -8.50
CA PRO A 134 -25.91 7.47 -7.20
C PRO A 134 -27.38 7.73 -6.86
N ALA A 135 -27.67 7.97 -5.59
CA ALA A 135 -29.00 8.37 -5.13
C ALA A 135 -29.45 9.63 -5.89
N ASP A 136 -30.69 9.61 -6.41
CA ASP A 136 -31.29 10.77 -7.04
C ASP A 136 -31.61 11.85 -5.98
N PRO A 137 -30.99 13.05 -6.06
CA PRO A 137 -31.18 14.10 -5.07
C PRO A 137 -32.60 14.68 -5.07
N ASP A 138 -33.39 14.43 -6.11
CA ASP A 138 -34.78 14.85 -6.19
C ASP A 138 -35.77 13.76 -5.73
N ASN A 139 -35.29 12.54 -5.44
CA ASN A 139 -36.12 11.43 -4.96
C ASN A 139 -36.07 11.32 -3.42
N PRO A 140 -37.14 11.68 -2.70
CA PRO A 140 -37.17 11.66 -1.23
C PRO A 140 -36.90 10.29 -0.61
N PHE A 141 -37.17 9.20 -1.34
CA PHE A 141 -36.90 7.84 -0.88
C PHE A 141 -35.43 7.43 -1.06
N GLU A 142 -34.72 7.98 -2.04
CA GLU A 142 -33.31 7.65 -2.30
C GLU A 142 -32.36 8.51 -1.45
N ILE A 143 -32.71 9.77 -1.19
CA ILE A 143 -31.93 10.69 -0.33
C ILE A 143 -31.66 10.11 1.07
N ILE A 144 -32.58 9.30 1.61
CA ILE A 144 -32.47 8.71 2.95
C ILE A 144 -31.27 7.75 3.05
N PHE A 145 -30.87 7.12 1.94
CA PHE A 145 -29.83 6.08 1.92
C PHE A 145 -28.45 6.59 1.49
N ASP A 146 -28.33 7.88 1.15
CA ASP A 146 -27.09 8.59 0.76
C ASP A 146 -26.04 7.70 0.07
N PHE A 147 -26.42 7.15 -1.09
CA PHE A 147 -25.59 6.18 -1.81
C PHE A 147 -24.81 6.91 -2.91
N PRO A 148 -23.48 7.10 -2.80
CA PRO A 148 -22.69 7.90 -3.75
C PRO A 148 -22.44 7.17 -5.08
N GLY A 149 -22.95 5.94 -5.23
CA GLY A 149 -22.74 5.11 -6.41
C GLY A 149 -21.48 4.24 -6.34
N PHE A 150 -20.74 4.27 -5.24
CA PHE A 150 -19.57 3.43 -5.00
C PHE A 150 -19.43 3.14 -3.50
N GLU A 151 -18.67 2.12 -3.14
CA GLU A 151 -18.32 1.82 -1.75
C GLU A 151 -17.21 2.78 -1.30
N GLU A 152 -17.48 3.56 -0.26
CA GLU A 152 -16.48 4.42 0.38
C GLU A 152 -15.63 3.65 1.40
N ASP A 153 -16.19 2.59 1.99
CA ASP A 153 -15.56 1.68 2.97
C ASP A 153 -14.55 0.69 2.36
N THR A 154 -13.83 1.13 1.32
CA THR A 154 -12.74 0.32 0.77
C THR A 154 -11.59 0.25 1.77
N THR A 155 -10.99 -0.93 1.95
CA THR A 155 -9.91 -1.14 2.94
C THR A 155 -8.75 -0.17 2.76
N TYR A 156 -8.45 0.19 1.51
CA TYR A 156 -7.37 1.10 1.16
C TYR A 156 -7.78 2.00 0.01
N ASN A 157 -7.61 3.31 0.17
CA ASN A 157 -7.83 4.31 -0.89
C ASN A 157 -6.53 5.03 -1.27
N ILE A 158 -5.42 4.29 -1.39
CA ILE A 158 -4.09 4.90 -1.61
C ILE A 158 -3.93 5.59 -2.97
N THR A 159 -4.81 5.29 -3.92
CA THR A 159 -4.91 5.91 -5.25
C THR A 159 -5.91 7.07 -5.30
N GLU A 160 -6.64 7.31 -4.21
CA GLU A 160 -7.57 8.43 -4.04
C GLU A 160 -8.73 8.47 -5.04
N ASP A 161 -8.99 7.34 -5.69
CA ASP A 161 -10.01 7.13 -6.72
C ASP A 161 -11.09 6.12 -6.28
N TYR A 162 -11.06 5.70 -5.01
CA TYR A 162 -11.90 4.64 -4.43
C TYR A 162 -11.88 3.34 -5.24
N ALA A 163 -10.82 3.11 -6.01
CA ALA A 163 -10.70 1.97 -6.90
C ALA A 163 -11.84 1.85 -7.94
N VAL A 164 -12.51 2.96 -8.27
CA VAL A 164 -13.55 2.98 -9.30
C VAL A 164 -12.92 2.72 -10.67
N ALA A 165 -13.49 1.78 -11.42
CA ALA A 165 -13.04 1.44 -12.75
C ALA A 165 -14.21 1.08 -13.69
N GLU A 166 -13.96 1.18 -14.99
CA GLU A 166 -14.94 0.79 -16.02
C GLU A 166 -15.27 -0.71 -16.00
N SER A 167 -14.33 -1.54 -15.54
CA SER A 167 -14.52 -2.98 -15.43
C SER A 167 -13.84 -3.53 -14.18
N VAL A 168 -14.48 -4.54 -13.59
CA VAL A 168 -13.98 -5.23 -12.40
C VAL A 168 -13.37 -6.56 -12.84
N PRO A 169 -12.13 -6.87 -12.42
CA PRO A 169 -11.52 -8.15 -12.74
C PRO A 169 -12.32 -9.29 -12.09
N LYS A 170 -12.41 -10.41 -12.78
CA LYS A 170 -13.03 -11.61 -12.21
C LYS A 170 -12.17 -12.07 -11.03
N VAL A 171 -12.73 -12.03 -9.81
CA VAL A 171 -12.04 -12.45 -8.59
C VAL A 171 -11.58 -13.90 -8.76
N THR A 172 -10.27 -14.11 -8.69
CA THR A 172 -9.66 -15.44 -8.68
C THR A 172 -9.17 -15.72 -7.27
N TRP A 173 -9.99 -16.42 -6.50
CA TRP A 173 -9.59 -16.90 -5.19
C TRP A 173 -8.49 -17.96 -5.36
N SER A 174 -7.25 -17.61 -5.01
CA SER A 174 -6.19 -18.60 -4.92
C SER A 174 -6.37 -19.39 -3.62
N SER A 175 -6.79 -20.66 -3.72
CA SER A 175 -7.06 -21.54 -2.58
C SER A 175 -5.82 -21.97 -1.80
N LYS A 176 -4.62 -21.57 -2.18
CA LYS A 176 -3.36 -21.90 -1.47
C LYS A 176 -2.72 -20.65 -0.93
N SER A 177 -3.19 -20.20 0.23
CA SER A 177 -2.52 -19.17 1.01
C SER A 177 -1.67 -19.85 2.08
N LEU A 178 -0.39 -19.47 2.19
CA LEU A 178 0.47 -19.86 3.32
C LEU A 178 -0.13 -19.41 4.66
N MET A 179 -1.08 -18.47 4.65
CA MET A 179 -1.84 -18.06 5.83
C MET A 179 -2.71 -19.20 6.38
N LEU A 180 -3.17 -20.16 5.56
CA LEU A 180 -3.97 -21.29 6.05
C LEU A 180 -3.16 -22.20 6.97
N ASP A 181 -1.86 -22.37 6.67
CA ASP A 181 -0.96 -23.20 7.49
C ASP A 181 -0.73 -22.57 8.88
N LEU A 182 -0.94 -21.26 9.01
CA LEU A 182 -0.85 -20.52 10.27
C LEU A 182 -2.09 -20.71 11.18
N LEU A 183 -3.19 -21.29 10.69
CA LEU A 183 -4.35 -21.60 11.54
C LEU A 183 -4.06 -22.72 12.54
N SER A 184 -3.06 -23.55 12.27
CA SER A 184 -2.68 -24.71 13.10
C SER A 184 -1.25 -24.62 13.62
N SER A 185 -0.56 -23.50 13.37
CA SER A 185 0.84 -23.26 13.75
C SER A 185 0.96 -21.95 14.52
N PRO A 186 1.98 -21.77 15.39
CA PRO A 186 2.23 -20.48 16.03
C PRO A 186 2.44 -19.36 15.00
N LEU A 187 1.89 -18.18 15.27
CA LEU A 187 2.12 -16.98 14.46
C LEU A 187 3.61 -16.61 14.46
N THR A 188 4.18 -16.50 13.27
CA THR A 188 5.54 -15.96 13.10
C THR A 188 5.52 -14.44 13.24
N ALA A 189 6.61 -13.86 13.75
CA ALA A 189 6.73 -12.40 13.82
C ALA A 189 6.55 -11.75 12.45
N ASP A 190 7.19 -12.32 11.43
CA ASP A 190 7.02 -11.93 10.02
C ASP A 190 6.00 -12.84 9.34
N LEU A 191 4.85 -12.29 8.96
CA LEU A 191 3.82 -13.04 8.25
C LEU A 191 4.19 -13.27 6.77
N PRO A 192 3.80 -14.43 6.21
CA PRO A 192 3.93 -14.68 4.78
C PRO A 192 3.05 -13.70 3.98
N ALA A 193 3.25 -13.64 2.66
CA ALA A 193 2.36 -12.86 1.80
C ALA A 193 1.00 -13.54 1.71
N GLY A 194 -0.09 -12.77 1.76
CA GLY A 194 -1.44 -13.29 1.56
C GLY A 194 -2.51 -12.48 2.27
N ASN A 195 -3.77 -12.87 2.02
CA ASN A 195 -4.93 -12.36 2.73
C ASN A 195 -4.97 -12.98 4.15
N LYS A 196 -4.98 -12.13 5.18
CA LYS A 196 -5.01 -12.51 6.59
C LYS A 196 -6.42 -12.45 7.21
N ASP A 197 -7.47 -12.14 6.45
CA ASP A 197 -8.84 -12.00 6.95
C ASP A 197 -9.29 -13.27 7.65
N LEU A 198 -8.93 -14.44 7.11
CA LEU A 198 -9.27 -15.70 7.76
C LEU A 198 -8.56 -15.86 9.11
N LEU A 199 -7.30 -15.41 9.24
CA LEU A 199 -6.61 -15.41 10.55
C LEU A 199 -7.33 -14.49 11.54
N ILE A 200 -7.73 -13.30 11.09
CA ILE A 200 -8.47 -12.31 11.90
C ILE A 200 -9.83 -12.88 12.34
N LEU A 201 -10.59 -13.46 11.41
CA LEU A 201 -11.91 -14.05 11.68
C LEU A 201 -11.82 -15.22 12.65
N MET A 202 -10.80 -16.07 12.50
CA MET A 202 -10.60 -17.21 13.40
C MET A 202 -10.13 -16.76 14.79
N ALA A 203 -9.26 -15.76 14.87
CA ALA A 203 -8.87 -15.16 16.14
C ALA A 203 -10.08 -14.55 16.87
N ALA A 204 -10.91 -13.79 16.16
CA ALA A 204 -12.16 -13.23 16.70
C ALA A 204 -13.14 -14.33 17.16
N PHE A 205 -13.27 -15.42 16.40
CA PHE A 205 -14.14 -16.55 16.76
C PHE A 205 -13.70 -17.24 18.05
N TYR A 206 -12.39 -17.43 18.24
CA TYR A 206 -11.84 -18.04 19.45
C TYR A 206 -11.63 -17.06 20.61
N GLY A 207 -11.80 -15.75 20.38
CA GLY A 207 -11.52 -14.72 21.37
C GLY A 207 -10.02 -14.52 21.63
N ASP A 208 -9.19 -14.83 20.64
CA ASP A 208 -7.73 -14.65 20.69
C ASP A 208 -7.39 -13.19 20.32
N ILE A 209 -7.15 -12.36 21.35
CA ILE A 209 -6.93 -10.91 21.23
C ILE A 209 -5.52 -10.47 21.67
N ASP A 210 -4.68 -11.42 22.04
CA ASP A 210 -3.33 -11.20 22.56
C ASP A 210 -2.26 -10.97 21.48
#